data_AF-A0AAV8XJ80-F1
#
_entry.id   AF-A0AAV8XJ80-F1
#
_cell.length_a   1.000
_cell.length_b   1.000
_cell.length_c   1.000
_cell.angle_alpha   90.00
_cell.angle_beta   90.00
_cell.angle_gamma   90.00
#
_symmetry.space_group_name_H-M   'P 1'
#
loop_
_entity.id
_entity.type
_entity.pdbx_description
1 polymer ?
#
loop_
_entity_poly.entity_id
_entity_poly.type
_entity_poly.pdbx_seq_one_letter_code
_entity_poly.pdbx_strand_id
1 'polypeptide(L)'
;MSLSDTQRIEILISLGCGGKKTRTQKQVCEIYCKYPERRISQSTVSRIENKFHEFGNVTDIPKSGRKRILDDEQKLDILLDIQDNPHKPTRQVAADNDLAQRFREEGINTLIAEDDADLLIVQTAIEKC
;
A
#
# COMPACT_ATOMS: atom_id res chain seq x y z
N MET A 1 15.37 2.31 3.18
CA MET A 1 15.21 1.11 4.02
C MET A 1 13.81 1.13 4.59
N SER A 2 12.94 0.17 4.26
CA SER A 2 11.69 0.04 5.00
C SER A 2 11.97 -0.76 6.27
N LEU A 3 11.51 -0.25 7.40
CA LEU A 3 11.54 -0.99 8.66
C LEU A 3 10.26 -1.82 8.73
N SER A 4 10.33 -3.01 9.33
CA SER A 4 9.13 -3.76 9.66
C SER A 4 8.39 -3.11 10.83
N ASP A 5 7.10 -3.42 11.00
CA ASP A 5 6.33 -2.92 12.15
C ASP A 5 6.94 -3.38 13.48
N THR A 6 7.45 -4.61 13.55
CA THR A 6 8.19 -5.11 14.71
C THR A 6 9.39 -4.23 15.05
N GLN A 7 10.18 -3.84 14.05
CA GLN A 7 11.33 -2.96 14.27
C GLN A 7 10.91 -1.55 14.73
N ARG A 8 9.83 -1.00 14.18
CA ARG A 8 9.28 0.29 14.63
C ARG A 8 8.81 0.23 16.09
N ILE A 9 8.17 -0.88 16.48
CA ILE A 9 7.75 -1.14 17.87
C ILE A 9 8.97 -1.25 18.79
N GLU A 10 10.00 -2.01 18.41
CA GLU A 10 11.25 -2.10 19.19
C GLU A 10 11.91 -0.73 19.40
N ILE A 11 11.87 0.15 18.40
CA ILE A 11 12.37 1.53 18.50
C ILE A 11 11.56 2.34 19.52
N LEU A 12 10.22 2.27 19.48
CA LEU A 12 9.35 2.96 20.43
C LEU A 12 9.53 2.45 21.88
N ILE A 13 9.68 1.13 22.05
CA ILE A 13 10.00 0.52 23.35
C ILE A 13 11.36 1.03 23.85
N SER A 14 12.35 1.13 22.96
CA SER A 14 13.69 1.63 23.30
C SER A 14 13.68 3.10 23.72
N LEU A 15 12.88 3.94 23.05
CA LEU A 15 12.61 5.33 23.44
C LEU A 15 11.94 5.42 24.81
N GLY A 16 11.20 4.39 25.21
CA GLY A 16 10.51 4.34 26.49
C GLY A 16 9.07 4.88 26.41
N CYS A 17 8.44 4.84 25.23
CA CYS A 17 7.01 5.13 25.09
C CYS A 17 6.22 4.17 26.01
N GLY A 18 5.61 4.70 27.08
CA GLY A 18 4.86 3.93 28.09
C GLY A 18 5.62 3.57 29.37
N GLY A 19 6.89 3.96 29.52
CA GLY A 19 7.71 3.69 30.70
C GLY A 19 8.10 4.94 31.51
N LYS A 20 8.63 4.74 32.73
CA LYS A 20 9.14 5.84 33.61
C LYS A 20 10.47 6.45 33.14
N LYS A 21 11.20 5.78 32.23
CA LYS A 21 12.50 6.24 31.72
C LYS A 21 12.40 6.44 30.22
N THR A 22 12.54 7.68 29.79
CA THR A 22 12.65 8.06 28.38
C THR A 22 14.13 8.10 27.97
N ARG A 23 14.46 7.49 26.83
CA ARG A 23 15.78 7.61 26.20
C ARG A 23 15.72 8.67 25.11
N THR A 24 16.83 9.35 24.88
CA THR A 24 16.90 10.27 23.75
C THR A 24 17.06 9.50 22.43
N GLN A 25 16.61 10.07 21.32
CA GLN A 25 16.76 9.48 19.99
C GLN A 25 18.23 9.12 19.68
N LYS A 26 19.19 9.94 20.15
CA LYS A 26 20.63 9.70 20.00
C LYS A 26 21.07 8.40 20.69
N GLN A 27 20.62 8.18 21.92
CA GLN A 27 20.92 6.94 22.66
C GLN A 27 20.35 5.71 21.97
N VAL A 28 19.15 5.82 21.39
CA VAL A 28 18.56 4.73 20.60
C VAL A 28 19.42 4.44 19.37
N CYS A 29 19.85 5.46 18.61
CA CYS A 29 20.77 5.27 17.50
C CYS A 29 22.09 4.60 17.92
N GLU A 30 22.68 4.99 19.04
CA GLU A 30 23.92 4.38 19.55
C GLU A 30 23.75 2.89 19.89
N ILE A 31 22.58 2.48 20.39
CA ILE A 31 22.25 1.07 20.63
C ILE A 31 22.19 0.30 19.31
N TYR A 32 21.49 0.85 18.31
CA TYR A 32 21.32 0.22 17.01
C TYR A 32 22.59 0.25 16.14
N CYS A 33 23.50 1.20 16.36
CA CYS A 33 24.80 1.27 15.68
C CYS A 33 25.69 0.05 15.95
N LYS A 34 25.48 -0.67 17.06
CA LYS A 34 26.19 -1.90 17.42
C LYS A 34 25.81 -3.10 16.52
N TYR A 35 24.70 -3.01 15.80
CA TYR A 35 24.22 -4.05 14.90
C TYR A 35 24.36 -3.56 13.45
N PRO A 36 25.36 -4.03 12.68
CA PRO A 36 25.64 -3.53 11.33
C PRO A 36 24.44 -3.58 10.39
N GLU A 37 23.61 -4.62 10.53
CA GLU A 37 22.43 -4.88 9.70
C GLU A 37 21.20 -4.04 10.09
N ARG A 38 21.23 -3.40 11.28
CA ARG A 38 20.08 -2.69 11.85
C ARG A 38 20.40 -1.21 12.14
N ARG A 39 21.40 -0.65 11.46
CA ARG A 39 21.74 0.77 11.63
C ARG A 39 20.57 1.65 11.20
N ILE A 40 20.12 2.49 12.11
CA ILE A 40 19.06 3.47 11.88
C ILE A 40 19.59 4.88 12.14
N SER A 41 19.19 5.83 11.31
CA SER A 41 19.50 7.24 11.52
C SER A 41 18.59 7.87 12.57
N GLN A 42 19.06 8.94 13.21
CA GLN A 42 18.25 9.71 14.15
C GLN A 42 16.98 10.28 13.49
N SER A 43 17.09 10.67 12.22
CA SER A 43 15.94 11.14 11.42
C SER A 43 14.86 10.08 11.27
N THR A 44 15.22 8.80 11.15
CA THR A 44 14.26 7.69 11.09
C THR A 44 13.57 7.51 12.44
N VAL A 45 14.33 7.55 13.54
CA VAL A 45 13.76 7.45 14.90
C VAL A 45 12.77 8.59 15.16
N SER A 46 13.14 9.83 14.82
CA SER A 46 12.27 11.00 14.99
C SER A 46 10.99 10.90 14.15
N ARG A 47 11.06 10.43 12.91
CA ARG A 47 9.87 10.23 12.06
C ARG A 47 8.92 9.20 12.66
N ILE A 48 9.45 8.10 13.19
CA ILE A 48 8.63 7.04 13.81
C ILE A 48 7.96 7.57 15.09
N GLU A 49 8.71 8.25 15.94
CA GLU A 49 8.20 8.86 17.18
C GLU A 49 7.09 9.86 16.88
N ASN A 50 7.32 10.82 15.98
CA ASN A 50 6.34 11.83 15.62
C ASN A 50 5.07 11.22 15.03
N LYS A 51 5.22 10.26 14.10
CA LYS A 51 4.09 9.55 13.50
C LYS A 51 3.28 8.79 14.55
N PHE A 52 3.95 8.11 15.49
CA PHE A 52 3.27 7.40 16.55
C PHE A 52 2.49 8.35 17.48
N HIS A 53 3.07 9.52 17.81
CA HIS A 53 2.39 10.54 18.58
C HIS A 53 1.18 11.15 17.85
N GLU A 54 1.26 11.29 16.52
CA GLU A 54 0.19 11.88 15.70
C GLU A 54 -0.95 10.89 15.41
N PHE A 55 -0.64 9.65 15.01
CA PHE A 55 -1.62 8.68 14.52
C PHE A 55 -1.87 7.50 15.47
N GLY A 56 -1.04 7.32 16.50
CA GLY A 56 -1.18 6.22 17.47
C GLY A 56 -0.84 4.82 16.92
N ASN A 57 -0.28 4.71 15.72
CA ASN A 57 0.06 3.44 15.09
C ASN A 57 1.45 3.47 14.42
N VAL A 58 2.00 2.28 14.18
CA VAL A 58 3.30 2.09 13.51
C VAL A 58 3.15 1.71 12.03
N THR A 59 1.96 1.27 11.63
CA THR A 59 1.64 0.76 10.29
C THR A 59 1.87 1.82 9.23
N ASP A 60 2.47 1.46 8.10
CA ASP A 60 2.72 2.41 7.02
C ASP A 60 1.45 3.15 6.59
N ILE A 61 1.57 4.47 6.41
CA ILE A 61 0.47 5.25 5.85
C ILE A 61 0.31 4.75 4.42
N PRO A 62 -0.92 4.46 3.95
CA PRO A 62 -1.13 4.11 2.55
C PRO A 62 -0.44 5.17 1.70
N LYS A 63 0.46 4.72 0.81
CA LYS A 63 1.19 5.63 -0.06
C LYS A 63 0.14 6.50 -0.76
N SER A 64 0.36 7.80 -0.79
CA SER A 64 -0.42 8.69 -1.64
C SER A 64 -0.14 8.30 -3.09
N GLY A 65 -0.93 7.36 -3.57
CA GLY A 65 -0.94 6.86 -4.93
C GLY A 65 -2.04 7.56 -5.72
N ARG A 66 -2.06 7.30 -7.03
CA ARG A 66 -3.16 7.72 -7.89
C ARG A 66 -4.48 7.20 -7.30
N LYS A 67 -5.50 8.05 -7.25
CA LYS A 67 -6.84 7.64 -6.79
C LYS A 67 -7.29 6.41 -7.56
N ARG A 68 -7.89 5.44 -6.86
CA ARG A 68 -8.55 4.32 -7.52
C ARG A 68 -9.70 4.90 -8.35
N ILE A 69 -9.68 4.61 -9.66
CA ILE A 69 -10.68 5.09 -10.62
C ILE A 69 -12.01 4.34 -10.43
N LEU A 70 -11.92 3.09 -9.92
CA LEU A 70 -13.05 2.22 -9.64
C LEU A 70 -13.18 2.00 -8.14
N ASP A 71 -14.39 2.16 -7.64
CA ASP A 71 -14.77 1.68 -6.31
C ASP A 71 -14.93 0.15 -6.31
N ASP A 72 -15.14 -0.42 -5.12
CA ASP A 72 -15.20 -1.87 -4.96
C ASP A 72 -16.52 -2.47 -5.49
N GLU A 73 -17.61 -1.69 -5.56
CA GLU A 73 -18.90 -2.12 -6.13
C GLU A 73 -18.78 -2.26 -7.66
N GLN A 74 -18.16 -1.28 -8.30
CA GLN A 74 -17.91 -1.29 -9.74
C GLN A 74 -16.97 -2.41 -10.17
N LYS A 75 -15.97 -2.72 -9.36
CA LYS A 75 -15.12 -3.89 -9.61
C LYS A 75 -15.94 -5.17 -9.57
N LEU A 76 -16.85 -5.29 -8.62
CA LEU A 76 -17.71 -6.46 -8.49
C LEU A 76 -18.62 -6.61 -9.71
N ASP A 77 -19.26 -5.53 -10.17
CA ASP A 77 -20.13 -5.54 -11.35
C ASP A 77 -19.38 -5.97 -12.62
N ILE A 78 -18.16 -5.46 -12.82
CA ILE A 78 -17.31 -5.87 -13.95
C ILE A 78 -16.95 -7.36 -13.85
N LEU A 79 -16.60 -7.85 -12.66
CA LEU A 79 -16.26 -9.25 -12.45
C LEU A 79 -17.46 -10.17 -12.71
N LEU A 80 -18.66 -9.76 -12.30
CA LEU A 80 -19.90 -10.49 -12.57
C LEU A 80 -20.22 -10.50 -14.07
N ASP A 81 -20.08 -9.38 -14.78
CA ASP A 81 -20.31 -9.33 -16.24
C ASP A 81 -19.33 -10.24 -17.01
N ILE A 82 -18.07 -10.29 -16.59
CA ILE A 82 -17.07 -11.21 -17.16
C ILE A 82 -17.40 -12.66 -16.82
N GLN A 83 -17.86 -12.94 -15.60
CA GLN A 83 -18.25 -14.27 -15.17
C GLN A 83 -19.47 -14.79 -15.95
N ASP A 84 -20.48 -13.94 -16.14
CA ASP A 84 -21.71 -14.28 -16.86
C ASP A 84 -21.48 -14.36 -18.38
N ASN A 85 -20.56 -13.55 -18.91
CA ASN A 85 -20.27 -13.46 -20.35
C ASN A 85 -18.76 -13.50 -20.64
N PRO A 86 -18.09 -14.65 -20.47
CA PRO A 86 -16.63 -14.75 -20.57
C PRO A 86 -16.05 -14.49 -21.96
N HIS A 87 -16.87 -14.60 -23.01
CA HIS A 87 -16.46 -14.32 -24.39
C HIS A 87 -16.65 -12.87 -24.80
N LYS A 88 -17.17 -12.02 -23.90
CA LYS A 88 -17.45 -10.63 -24.19
C LYS A 88 -16.14 -9.86 -24.32
N PRO A 89 -15.93 -9.12 -25.42
CA PRO A 89 -14.68 -8.40 -25.61
C PRO A 89 -14.56 -7.29 -24.56
N THR A 90 -13.35 -7.09 -24.04
CA THR A 90 -13.06 -6.11 -22.97
C THR A 90 -13.54 -4.70 -23.30
N ARG A 91 -13.52 -4.29 -24.57
CA ARG A 91 -14.04 -2.98 -25.00
C ARG A 91 -15.55 -2.84 -24.77
N GLN A 92 -16.29 -3.93 -24.89
CA GLN A 92 -17.72 -3.96 -24.67
C GLN A 92 -18.04 -4.00 -23.18
N VAL A 93 -17.32 -4.81 -22.39
CA VAL A 93 -17.41 -4.76 -20.90
C VAL A 93 -17.13 -3.34 -20.39
N ALA A 94 -16.11 -2.67 -20.93
CA ALA A 94 -15.78 -1.30 -20.55
C ALA A 94 -16.82 -0.26 -20.99
N ALA A 95 -17.53 -0.50 -22.10
CA ALA A 95 -18.62 0.36 -22.55
C ALA A 95 -19.87 0.17 -21.68
N ASP A 96 -20.22 -1.08 -21.37
CA ASP A 96 -21.40 -1.44 -20.59
C ASP A 96 -21.27 -1.00 -19.12
N ASN A 97 -20.04 -0.80 -18.64
CA ASN A 97 -19.73 -0.27 -17.31
C ASN A 97 -19.29 1.21 -17.33
N ASP A 98 -19.54 1.96 -18.42
CA ASP A 98 -19.24 3.40 -18.58
C ASP A 98 -17.78 3.83 -18.26
N LEU A 99 -16.85 2.88 -18.37
CA LEU A 99 -15.45 3.10 -17.98
C LEU A 99 -14.75 4.07 -18.94
N ALA A 100 -15.13 4.05 -20.22
CA ALA A 100 -14.51 4.87 -21.27
C ALA A 100 -14.75 6.38 -21.08
N GLN A 101 -15.85 6.80 -20.45
CA GLN A 101 -16.10 8.21 -20.14
C GLN A 101 -15.29 8.65 -18.93
N ARG A 102 -15.24 7.83 -17.87
CA ARG A 102 -14.50 8.13 -16.64
C ARG A 102 -12.99 8.20 -16.84
N PHE A 103 -12.41 7.30 -17.66
CA PHE A 103 -10.99 7.37 -18.00
C PHE A 103 -10.61 8.62 -18.79
N ARG A 104 -11.56 9.23 -19.52
CA ARG A 104 -11.36 10.49 -20.26
C ARG A 104 -11.44 11.71 -19.35
N GLU A 105 -12.36 11.72 -18.39
CA GLU A 105 -12.52 12.80 -17.41
C GLU A 105 -11.34 12.86 -16.42
N GLU A 106 -10.72 11.73 -16.09
CA GLU A 106 -9.60 11.65 -15.14
C GLU A 106 -8.20 11.68 -15.78
N GLY A 107 -8.11 11.72 -17.12
CA GLY A 107 -6.85 11.95 -17.85
C GLY A 107 -5.77 10.90 -17.61
N ILE A 108 -5.99 9.64 -18.00
CA ILE A 108 -5.01 8.56 -17.80
C ILE A 108 -4.83 7.68 -19.05
N ASN A 109 -3.72 7.88 -19.77
CA ASN A 109 -3.10 6.86 -20.61
C ASN A 109 -2.29 5.92 -19.69
N THR A 110 -2.86 4.79 -19.24
CA THR A 110 -2.15 3.52 -18.97
C THR A 110 -3.07 2.53 -18.26
N LEU A 111 -3.39 1.46 -18.99
CA LEU A 111 -3.85 0.19 -18.44
C LEU A 111 -2.64 -0.57 -17.87
N ILE A 112 -2.87 -1.30 -16.78
CA ILE A 112 -2.01 -2.32 -16.16
C ILE A 112 -0.96 -1.77 -15.17
N ALA A 113 -1.30 -1.86 -13.88
CA ALA A 113 -0.34 -1.90 -12.78
C ALA A 113 -0.37 -3.32 -12.19
N GLU A 114 0.81 -3.92 -12.08
CA GLU A 114 1.10 -5.35 -11.98
C GLU A 114 0.96 -5.98 -10.57
N ASP A 115 0.31 -5.35 -9.59
CA ASP A 115 0.52 -5.75 -8.18
C ASP A 115 -0.69 -6.34 -7.43
N ASP A 116 -1.85 -6.52 -8.06
CA ASP A 116 -2.98 -7.21 -7.42
C ASP A 116 -3.13 -8.62 -8.04
N ALA A 117 -2.71 -9.63 -7.30
CA ALA A 117 -2.76 -11.06 -7.66
C ALA A 117 -4.18 -11.55 -8.06
N ASP A 118 -5.21 -10.76 -7.78
CA ASP A 118 -6.59 -11.06 -8.10
C ASP A 118 -6.94 -10.83 -9.59
N LEU A 119 -6.17 -10.03 -10.34
CA LEU A 119 -6.41 -9.82 -11.78
C LEU A 119 -5.72 -10.86 -12.68
N LEU A 120 -4.81 -11.67 -12.14
CA LEU A 120 -4.13 -12.75 -12.89
C LEU A 120 -5.13 -13.83 -13.34
N ILE A 121 -6.28 -13.94 -12.68
CA ILE A 121 -7.36 -14.87 -13.04
C ILE A 121 -7.99 -14.49 -14.39
N VAL A 122 -8.13 -13.19 -14.68
CA VAL A 122 -8.76 -12.72 -15.94
C VAL A 122 -7.81 -12.91 -17.13
N GLN A 123 -6.51 -12.72 -16.92
CA GLN A 123 -5.51 -12.82 -17.99
C GLN A 123 -5.18 -14.29 -18.34
N THR A 124 -5.16 -15.20 -17.34
CA THR A 124 -4.87 -16.63 -17.56
C THR A 124 -6.03 -17.38 -18.24
N ALA A 125 -7.26 -16.87 -18.15
CA ALA A 125 -8.42 -17.45 -18.82
C ALA A 125 -8.43 -17.20 -20.34
N ILE A 126 -7.71 -16.18 -20.82
CA ILE A 126 -7.67 -15.77 -22.23
C ILE A 126 -6.65 -16.58 -23.04
N GLU A 127 -5.55 -17.06 -22.43
CA GLU A 127 -4.48 -17.77 -23.15
C GLU A 127 -4.72 -19.28 -23.34
N LYS A 128 -5.82 -19.84 -22.81
CA LYS A 128 -6.15 -21.28 -22.92
C LYS A 128 -7.38 -21.61 -23.77
N CYS A 129 -7.92 -20.63 -24.50
CA CYS A 129 -8.98 -20.82 -25.48
C CYS A 129 -8.48 -20.55 -26.90
#